data_AF-A0A920ABM1-F1
#
_entry.id   AF-A0A920ABM1-F1
#
_cell.length_a   1.000
_cell.length_b   1.000
_cell.length_c   1.000
_cell.angle_alpha   90.00
_cell.angle_beta   90.00
_cell.angle_gamma   90.00
#
_symmetry.space_group_name_H-M   'P 1'
#
loop_
_entity.id
_entity.type
_entity.pdbx_description
1 polymer ?
#
loop_
_entity_poly.entity_id
_entity_poly.type
_entity_poly.pdbx_seq_one_letter_code
_entity_poly.pdbx_strand_id
1 'polypeptide(L)'
;MAYQTAPDASFVIHAGDLVNTAHKDYEWAQWFKAGGFIHSQWTAIPVVGNHEFQAINDSSPRKLSMLWKPQFTLPIEENLDELLHETVYTVEYQDILIIVLNSTGHFEKQTEYIEKN
;
A
#
# COMPACT_ATOMS: atom_id res chain seq x y z
N MET A 1 0.69 1.39 -22.28
CA MET A 1 0.37 1.56 -20.84
C MET A 1 -0.10 0.21 -20.29
N ALA A 2 0.17 -0.16 -19.03
CA ALA A 2 -0.11 -1.50 -18.49
C ALA A 2 -1.54 -2.00 -18.79
N TYR A 3 -2.55 -1.13 -18.66
CA TYR A 3 -3.95 -1.43 -19.02
C TYR A 3 -4.14 -1.88 -20.48
N GLN A 4 -3.44 -1.26 -21.43
CA GLN A 4 -3.54 -1.63 -22.86
C GLN A 4 -2.89 -2.98 -23.15
N THR A 5 -1.97 -3.43 -22.29
CA THR A 5 -1.25 -4.69 -22.45
C THR A 5 -2.01 -5.86 -21.83
N ALA A 6 -2.73 -5.63 -20.73
CA ALA A 6 -3.54 -6.63 -20.04
C ALA A 6 -4.91 -6.05 -19.63
N PRO A 7 -5.81 -5.78 -20.60
CA PRO A 7 -7.11 -5.15 -20.32
C PRO A 7 -8.06 -6.04 -19.50
N ASP A 8 -7.81 -7.35 -19.48
CA ASP A 8 -8.60 -8.36 -18.75
C ASP A 8 -7.94 -8.79 -17.44
N ALA A 9 -6.98 -8.02 -16.91
CA ALA A 9 -6.36 -8.33 -15.63
C ALA A 9 -7.40 -8.38 -14.50
N SER A 10 -7.25 -9.31 -13.56
CA SER A 10 -8.18 -9.45 -12.42
C SER A 10 -7.90 -8.44 -11.29
N PHE A 11 -6.65 -8.01 -11.15
CA PHE A 11 -6.19 -7.09 -10.12
C PHE A 11 -4.93 -6.35 -10.59
N VAL A 12 -4.57 -5.28 -9.88
CA VAL A 12 -3.31 -4.55 -10.08
C VAL A 12 -2.60 -4.39 -8.74
N ILE A 13 -1.29 -4.63 -8.75
CA ILE A 13 -0.41 -4.35 -7.63
C ILE A 13 0.32 -3.04 -7.90
N HIS A 14 0.13 -2.05 -7.02
CA HIS A 14 0.89 -0.79 -7.03
C HIS A 14 2.06 -0.93 -6.05
N ALA A 15 3.22 -1.31 -6.58
CA ALA A 15 4.38 -1.76 -5.80
C ALA A 15 5.21 -0.63 -5.16
N GLY A 16 4.57 0.25 -4.39
CA GLY A 16 5.24 1.35 -3.69
C GLY A 16 5.26 2.66 -4.47
N ASP A 17 5.57 3.74 -3.74
CA ASP A 17 5.75 5.10 -4.25
C ASP A 17 4.58 5.57 -5.13
N LEU A 18 3.38 5.50 -4.55
CA LEU A 18 2.14 5.90 -5.20
C LEU A 18 2.10 7.42 -5.40
N VAL A 19 2.68 8.17 -4.47
CA VAL A 19 2.86 9.63 -4.54
C VAL A 19 4.32 10.01 -4.27
N ASN A 20 4.72 11.26 -4.52
CA ASN A 20 6.08 11.71 -4.24
C ASN A 20 6.20 12.38 -2.86
N THR A 21 5.13 13.03 -2.39
CA THR A 21 5.08 13.74 -1.12
C THR A 21 3.98 13.15 -0.26
N ALA A 22 4.34 12.37 0.77
CA ALA A 22 3.42 11.56 1.55
C ALA A 22 2.14 12.30 1.96
N HIS A 23 2.27 13.52 2.48
CA HIS A 23 1.16 14.27 3.09
C HIS A 23 0.46 15.26 2.15
N LYS A 24 0.80 15.27 0.85
CA LYS A 24 0.27 16.25 -0.09
C LYS A 24 -1.00 15.73 -0.75
N ASP A 25 -2.14 16.18 -0.25
CA ASP A 25 -3.48 15.82 -0.73
C ASP A 25 -3.63 15.94 -2.26
N TYR A 26 -3.06 16.99 -2.86
CA TYR A 26 -3.11 17.16 -4.31
C TYR A 26 -2.49 15.98 -5.09
N GLU A 27 -1.41 15.39 -4.60
CA GLU A 27 -0.76 14.27 -5.29
C GLU A 27 -1.59 12.99 -5.20
N TRP A 28 -2.25 12.77 -4.06
CA TRP A 28 -3.23 11.69 -3.88
C TRP A 28 -4.46 11.88 -4.78
N ALA A 29 -4.98 13.10 -4.87
CA ALA A 29 -6.05 13.42 -5.80
C ALA A 29 -5.65 13.16 -7.26
N GLN A 30 -4.41 13.47 -7.64
CA GLN A 30 -3.89 13.14 -8.98
C GLN A 30 -3.74 11.63 -9.17
N TRP A 31 -3.25 10.89 -8.18
CA TRP A 31 -3.13 9.43 -8.25
C TRP A 31 -4.49 8.77 -8.49
N PHE A 32 -5.51 9.15 -7.73
CA PHE A 32 -6.87 8.63 -7.95
C PHE A 32 -7.48 9.09 -9.28
N LYS A 33 -7.25 10.35 -9.69
CA LYS A 33 -7.73 10.84 -10.98
C LYS A 33 -7.07 10.12 -12.15
N ALA A 34 -5.78 9.82 -12.04
CA ALA A 34 -5.02 9.07 -13.04
C ALA A 34 -5.45 7.59 -13.10
N GLY A 35 -5.74 6.99 -11.94
CA GLY A 35 -6.33 5.66 -11.85
C GLY A 35 -7.76 5.60 -12.39
N GLY A 36 -8.50 6.71 -12.35
CA GLY A 36 -9.75 6.92 -13.09
C GLY A 36 -10.69 5.71 -13.08
N PHE A 37 -11.03 5.22 -14.27
CA PHE A 37 -11.90 4.05 -14.48
C PHE A 37 -11.24 2.71 -14.08
N ILE A 38 -9.92 2.64 -14.01
CA ILE A 38 -9.17 1.40 -13.73
C ILE A 38 -9.38 0.97 -12.27
N HIS A 39 -9.38 1.92 -11.33
CA HIS A 39 -9.73 1.65 -9.92
C HIS A 39 -11.20 1.24 -9.72
N SER A 40 -12.07 1.49 -10.70
CA SER A 40 -13.47 1.04 -10.67
C SER A 40 -13.68 -0.34 -11.30
N GLN A 41 -12.70 -0.87 -12.04
CA GLN A 41 -12.78 -2.15 -12.73
C GLN A 41 -11.93 -3.24 -12.08
N TRP A 42 -10.82 -2.88 -11.42
CA TRP A 42 -9.87 -3.83 -10.84
C TRP A 42 -9.69 -3.61 -9.35
N THR A 43 -9.54 -4.71 -8.61
CA THR A 43 -9.05 -4.69 -7.23
C THR A 43 -7.62 -4.15 -7.24
N ALA A 44 -7.39 -3.00 -6.59
CA ALA A 44 -6.06 -2.43 -6.42
C ALA A 44 -5.45 -2.94 -5.11
N ILE A 45 -4.23 -3.47 -5.18
CA ILE A 45 -3.44 -3.92 -4.03
C ILE A 45 -2.29 -2.92 -3.85
N PRO A 46 -2.44 -1.91 -2.96
CA PRO A 46 -1.42 -0.89 -2.75
C PRO A 46 -0.33 -1.39 -1.80
N VAL A 47 0.93 -1.21 -2.19
CA VAL A 47 2.10 -1.46 -1.35
C VAL A 47 2.71 -0.12 -0.99
N VAL A 48 3.15 0.05 0.26
CA VAL A 48 3.86 1.26 0.66
C VAL A 48 5.29 1.25 0.14
N GLY A 49 5.76 2.40 -0.36
CA GLY A 49 7.16 2.68 -0.66
C GLY A 49 7.71 3.74 0.29
N ASN A 50 8.94 4.18 0.05
CA ASN A 50 9.57 5.19 0.91
C ASN A 50 8.93 6.56 0.78
N HIS A 51 8.27 6.89 -0.34
CA HIS A 51 7.59 8.17 -0.52
C HIS A 51 6.25 8.27 0.22
N GLU A 52 5.69 7.14 0.69
CA GLU A 52 4.53 7.15 1.59
C GLU A 52 4.89 7.55 3.03
N PHE A 53 6.19 7.65 3.37
CA PHE A 53 6.67 8.03 4.71
C PHE A 53 7.38 9.38 4.71
N GLN A 54 6.87 10.36 5.44
CA GLN A 54 7.50 11.68 5.59
C GLN A 54 7.29 12.25 6.98
N ALA A 55 8.15 13.19 7.39
CA ALA A 55 7.91 13.99 8.58
C ALA A 55 6.91 15.11 8.24
N ILE A 56 6.03 15.47 9.19
CA ILE A 56 5.12 16.62 9.01
C ILE A 56 5.87 17.95 9.09
N ASN A 57 6.90 18.00 9.92
CA ASN A 57 7.77 19.16 10.12
C ASN A 57 9.16 18.66 10.52
N ASP A 58 10.15 19.55 10.54
CA ASP A 58 11.56 19.23 10.78
C ASP A 58 11.84 18.57 12.15
N SER A 59 10.91 18.68 13.10
CA SER A 59 11.04 18.11 14.45
C SER A 59 10.30 16.79 14.64
N SER A 60 9.56 16.32 13.63
CA SER A 60 8.75 15.10 13.72
C SER A 60 9.48 13.90 13.11
N PRO A 61 9.33 12.68 13.66
CA PRO A 61 9.81 11.48 12.97
C PRO A 61 9.04 11.30 11.64
N ARG A 62 9.67 10.58 10.70
CA ARG A 62 8.97 10.11 9.50
C ARG A 62 7.85 9.16 9.92
N LYS A 63 6.67 9.33 9.33
CA LYS A 63 5.53 8.45 9.54
C LYS A 63 4.78 8.23 8.24
N LEU A 64 3.98 7.18 8.22
CA LEU A 64 3.08 6.88 7.11
C LEU A 64 2.18 8.09 6.83
N SER A 65 1.82 8.27 5.56
CA SER A 65 0.91 9.32 5.16
C SER A 65 -0.36 9.32 6.02
N MET A 66 -0.70 10.49 6.57
CA MET A 66 -1.99 10.70 7.26
C MET A 66 -3.20 10.45 6.34
N LEU A 67 -2.97 10.48 5.02
CA LEU A 67 -4.00 10.23 4.03
C LEU A 67 -4.13 8.74 3.71
N TRP A 68 -3.15 7.89 4.03
CA TRP A 68 -3.17 6.47 3.66
C TRP A 68 -4.43 5.74 4.15
N LYS A 69 -4.64 5.73 5.46
CA LYS A 69 -5.79 5.07 6.10
C LYS A 69 -7.15 5.60 5.65
N PRO A 70 -7.36 6.93 5.49
CA PRO A 70 -8.59 7.45 4.89
C PRO A 70 -8.83 7.00 3.44
N GLN A 71 -7.79 6.66 2.69
CA GLN A 71 -7.88 6.32 1.26
C GLN A 71 -8.05 4.83 0.99
N PHE A 72 -7.48 3.97 1.85
CA PHE A 72 -7.46 2.53 1.66
C PHE A 72 -8.10 1.80 2.84
N THR A 73 -8.95 0.82 2.55
CA THR A 73 -9.44 -0.15 3.53
C THR A 73 -8.70 -1.45 3.30
N LEU A 74 -7.64 -1.68 4.08
CA LEU A 74 -6.77 -2.84 3.95
C LEU A 74 -7.03 -3.84 5.08
N PRO A 75 -6.75 -5.14 4.86
CA PRO A 75 -6.82 -6.14 5.92
C PRO A 75 -5.91 -5.77 7.10
N ILE A 76 -6.32 -6.21 8.29
CA ILE A 76 -5.55 -6.08 9.52
C ILE A 76 -5.17 -7.49 9.97
N GLU A 77 -3.88 -7.71 10.14
CA GLU A 77 -3.31 -8.98 10.56
C GLU A 77 -3.17 -9.00 12.09
N GLU A 78 -4.15 -9.53 12.81
CA GLU A 78 -4.22 -9.49 14.29
C GLU A 78 -2.98 -10.09 15.00
N ASN A 79 -2.24 -10.98 14.33
CA ASN A 79 -1.03 -11.60 14.85
C ASN A 79 0.25 -10.80 14.55
N LEU A 80 0.13 -9.69 13.84
CA LEU A 80 1.22 -8.78 13.49
C LEU A 80 1.29 -7.63 14.50
N ASP A 81 2.47 -7.03 14.63
CA ASP A 81 2.64 -5.83 15.45
C ASP A 81 1.80 -4.66 14.89
N GLU A 82 1.09 -3.95 15.76
CA GLU A 82 0.21 -2.84 15.39
C GLU A 82 0.92 -1.75 14.56
N LEU A 83 2.24 -1.60 14.70
CA LEU A 83 3.05 -0.65 13.91
C LEU A 83 3.10 -0.99 12.42
N LEU A 84 2.80 -2.24 12.06
CA LEU A 84 2.83 -2.73 10.68
C LEU A 84 1.44 -2.85 10.05
N HIS A 85 0.37 -2.72 10.85
CA HIS A 85 -1.00 -2.70 10.33
C HIS A 85 -1.14 -1.69 9.19
N GLU A 86 -1.94 -2.04 8.19
CA GLU A 86 -2.17 -1.24 6.97
C GLU A 86 -0.96 -1.09 6.03
N THR A 87 0.21 -1.63 6.40
CA THR A 87 1.42 -1.62 5.56
C THR A 87 1.93 -3.03 5.21
N VAL A 88 1.53 -4.01 6.01
CA VAL A 88 1.80 -5.44 5.83
C VAL A 88 0.49 -6.16 6.04
N TYR A 89 0.09 -6.95 5.06
CA TYR A 89 -1.19 -7.65 5.06
C TYR A 89 -1.20 -8.75 4.00
N THR A 90 -2.16 -9.65 4.12
CA THR A 90 -2.37 -10.71 3.14
C THR A 90 -3.68 -10.51 2.39
N VAL A 91 -3.68 -10.80 1.10
CA VAL A 91 -4.87 -10.86 0.24
C VAL A 91 -4.93 -12.23 -0.39
N GLU A 92 -6.04 -12.92 -0.17
CA GLU A 92 -6.38 -14.12 -0.92
C GLU A 92 -7.27 -13.72 -2.11
N TYR A 93 -6.83 -14.05 -3.33
CA TYR A 93 -7.61 -13.86 -4.53
C TYR A 93 -7.68 -15.16 -5.32
N GLN A 94 -8.84 -15.82 -5.26
CA GLN A 94 -9.02 -17.18 -5.80
C GLN A 94 -7.95 -18.12 -5.23
N ASP A 95 -7.18 -18.80 -6.07
CA ASP A 95 -6.14 -19.75 -5.65
C ASP A 95 -4.76 -19.08 -5.45
N ILE A 96 -4.73 -17.74 -5.30
CA ILE A 96 -3.50 -16.96 -5.15
C ILE A 96 -3.47 -16.32 -3.76
N LEU A 97 -2.41 -16.62 -3.00
CA LEU A 97 -2.04 -15.90 -1.78
C LEU A 97 -1.06 -14.77 -2.12
N ILE A 98 -1.42 -13.54 -1.80
CA ILE A 98 -0.59 -12.36 -2.00
C ILE A 98 -0.22 -11.81 -0.62
N ILE A 99 1.06 -11.90 -0.28
CA ILE A 99 1.60 -11.34 0.97
C ILE A 99 2.26 -10.00 0.64
N VAL A 100 1.72 -8.92 1.20
CA VAL A 100 2.25 -7.56 1.06
C VAL A 100 3.17 -7.26 2.23
N LEU A 101 4.39 -6.81 1.93
CA LEU A 101 5.43 -6.50 2.91
C LEU A 101 5.86 -5.03 2.81
N ASN A 102 6.35 -4.49 3.92
CA ASN A 102 6.82 -3.12 4.03
C ASN A 102 8.36 -3.09 4.01
N SER A 103 8.93 -2.59 2.92
CA SER A 103 10.38 -2.50 2.72
C SER A 103 11.06 -1.37 3.50
N THR A 104 10.30 -0.49 4.17
CA THR A 104 10.83 0.71 4.82
C THR A 104 11.34 0.49 6.25
N GLY A 105 11.04 -0.65 6.88
CA GLY A 105 11.58 -0.99 8.20
C GLY A 105 10.81 -2.07 8.96
N HIS A 106 11.21 -2.32 10.21
CA HIS A 106 10.65 -3.35 11.10
C HIS A 106 10.72 -4.77 10.52
N PHE A 107 11.83 -5.12 9.85
CA PHE A 107 11.97 -6.38 9.13
C PHE A 107 11.81 -7.61 10.04
N GLU A 108 12.38 -7.58 11.24
CA GLU A 108 12.33 -8.72 12.17
C GLU A 108 10.89 -9.07 12.55
N LYS A 109 10.05 -8.05 12.79
CA LYS A 109 8.63 -8.23 13.10
C LYS A 109 7.82 -8.79 11.93
N GLN A 110 8.25 -8.49 10.69
CA GLN A 110 7.64 -9.03 9.47
C GLN A 110 8.11 -10.45 9.17
N THR A 111 9.36 -10.80 9.50
CA THR A 111 9.90 -12.16 9.31
C THR A 111 9.08 -13.18 10.08
N GLU A 112 8.77 -12.92 11.35
CA GLU A 112 7.93 -13.81 12.16
C GLU A 112 6.53 -14.01 11.58
N TYR A 113 6.01 -13.02 10.87
CA TYR A 113 4.71 -13.10 10.20
C TYR A 113 4.78 -13.99 8.96
N ILE A 114 5.79 -13.80 8.11
CA ILE A 114 5.97 -14.61 6.90
C ILE A 114 6.19 -16.09 7.24
N GLU A 115 6.98 -16.39 8.28
CA GLU A 115 7.26 -17.78 8.67
C GLU A 115 6.03 -18.57 9.13
N LYS A 116 4.92 -17.89 9.45
CA LYS A 116 3.66 -18.49 9.92
C LYS A 116 2.59 -18.63 8.83
N ASN A 117 2.80 -18.05 7.65
CA ASN A 117 1.90 -18.13 6.50
C ASN A 117 2.40 -19.17 5.49
#